data_AF-A0AAV2R6Z5-F1
#
_entry.id   AF-A0AAV2R6Z5-F1
#
_cell.length_a   1.000
_cell.length_b   1.000
_cell.length_c   1.000
_cell.angle_alpha   90.00
_cell.angle_beta   90.00
_cell.angle_gamma   90.00
#
_symmetry.space_group_name_H-M   'P 1'
#
loop_
_entity.id
_entity.type
_entity.pdbx_description
1 polymer ?
#
loop_
_entity_poly.entity_id
_entity_poly.type
_entity_poly.pdbx_seq_one_letter_code
_entity_poly.pdbx_strand_id
1 'polypeptide(L)'
;VHYNMERSSWDVRNLLEVFSREYSHKDYCLAHLFTDIKFEGGILGLAYVGSPRRNSVGGICTPEYFKNGHTLYLNSGLSSSRNHYGQRVITREADLVTAHEFGHNWGSEHDPDRPECSPSASQGGSYLMYTYSVSGYDINNK
;
A
#
# COMPACT_ATOMS: atom_id res chain seq x y z
N VAL A 1 6.19 -10.16 17.14
CA VAL A 1 5.54 -8.88 17.53
C VAL A 1 4.13 -8.93 16.98
N HIS A 2 3.11 -8.56 17.75
CA HIS A 2 1.74 -8.53 17.24
C HIS A 2 1.46 -7.15 16.62
N TYR A 3 1.34 -7.06 15.29
CA TYR A 3 1.27 -5.79 14.57
C TYR A 3 0.06 -4.92 14.96
N ASN A 4 -1.02 -5.54 15.41
CA ASN A 4 -2.26 -4.88 15.84
C ASN A 4 -2.37 -4.69 17.37
N MET A 5 -1.26 -4.81 18.12
CA MET A 5 -1.28 -4.56 19.57
C MET A 5 -1.40 -3.06 19.86
N GLU A 6 -2.14 -2.70 20.91
CA GLU A 6 -2.26 -1.31 21.36
C GLU A 6 -0.88 -0.79 21.81
N ARG A 7 -0.28 0.07 20.99
CA ARG A 7 0.97 0.79 21.24
C ARG A 7 0.71 2.28 21.01
N SER A 8 1.53 3.15 21.61
CA SER A 8 1.64 4.55 21.19
C SER A 8 1.79 4.57 19.66
N SER A 9 0.85 5.23 18.97
CA SER A 9 0.59 5.18 17.52
C SER A 9 1.76 4.74 16.64
N TRP A 10 1.56 3.71 15.83
CA TRP A 10 2.49 3.35 14.78
C TRP A 10 2.57 4.47 13.72
N ASP A 11 3.78 4.92 13.39
CA ASP A 11 4.03 5.56 12.10
C ASP A 11 3.92 4.49 10.99
N VAL A 12 3.24 4.82 9.90
CA VAL A 12 2.94 3.85 8.82
C VAL A 12 4.21 3.26 8.19
N ARG A 13 5.27 4.07 8.02
CA ARG A 13 6.53 3.60 7.45
C ARG A 13 7.26 2.69 8.41
N ASN A 14 7.26 3.03 9.70
CA ASN A 14 7.83 2.17 10.73
C ASN A 14 7.09 0.83 10.80
N LEU A 15 5.76 0.82 10.77
CA LEU A 15 4.98 -0.41 10.78
C LEU A 15 5.31 -1.29 9.57
N LEU A 16 5.34 -0.72 8.37
CA LEU A 16 5.73 -1.45 7.16
C LEU A 16 7.15 -2.02 7.30
N GLU A 17 8.13 -1.22 7.71
CA GLU A 17 9.52 -1.68 7.85
C GLU A 17 9.64 -2.82 8.89
N VAL A 18 8.90 -2.76 9.99
CA VAL A 18 8.87 -3.82 11.01
C VAL A 18 8.17 -5.08 10.48
N PHE A 19 7.09 -4.94 9.72
CA PHE A 19 6.40 -6.05 9.06
C PHE A 19 7.33 -6.75 8.06
N SER A 20 8.10 -5.99 7.27
CA SER A 20 9.04 -6.53 6.28
C SER A 20 10.23 -7.29 6.85
N ARG A 21 10.43 -7.34 8.18
CA ARG A 21 11.50 -8.12 8.83
C ARG A 21 11.15 -9.59 9.01
N GLU A 22 9.91 -9.97 8.75
CA GLU A 22 9.43 -11.34 8.94
C GLU A 22 10.09 -12.31 7.93
N TYR A 23 10.83 -13.29 8.46
CA TYR A 23 11.64 -14.21 7.66
C TYR A 23 10.82 -15.04 6.67
N SER A 24 9.59 -15.40 7.03
CA SER A 24 8.71 -16.19 6.17
C SER A 24 8.27 -15.48 4.89
N HIS A 25 8.41 -14.15 4.79
CA HIS A 25 8.05 -13.40 3.57
C HIS A 25 8.88 -13.82 2.35
N LYS A 26 10.08 -14.38 2.54
CA LYS A 26 10.93 -14.90 1.46
C LYS A 26 10.28 -16.03 0.65
N ASP A 27 9.34 -16.74 1.26
CA ASP A 27 8.72 -17.95 0.69
C ASP A 27 7.47 -17.61 -0.17
N TYR A 28 7.10 -16.33 -0.24
CA TYR A 28 5.90 -15.86 -0.94
C TYR A 28 6.23 -14.79 -2.00
N CYS A 29 5.36 -14.68 -3.01
CA CYS A 29 5.44 -13.60 -4.00
C CYS A 29 5.25 -12.23 -3.34
N LEU A 30 4.29 -12.14 -2.42
CA LEU A 30 3.90 -10.92 -1.73
C LEU A 30 3.35 -11.24 -0.33
N ALA A 31 3.67 -10.41 0.65
CA ALA A 31 3.10 -10.42 1.99
C ALA A 31 2.35 -9.11 2.27
N HIS A 32 1.10 -9.19 2.70
CA HIS A 32 0.28 -8.00 2.94
C HIS A 32 -0.30 -7.97 4.34
N LEU A 33 -0.10 -6.87 5.05
CA LEU A 33 -0.65 -6.67 6.39
C LEU A 33 -1.99 -5.95 6.33
N PHE A 34 -3.03 -6.58 6.85
CA PHE A 34 -4.30 -5.91 7.14
C PHE A 34 -4.33 -5.43 8.59
N THR A 35 -4.68 -4.14 8.78
CA THR A 35 -4.75 -3.53 10.11
C THR A 35 -5.99 -2.64 10.27
N ASP A 36 -6.21 -2.17 11.50
CA ASP A 36 -7.30 -1.26 11.90
C ASP A 36 -6.71 -0.09 12.71
N ILE A 37 -5.51 0.37 12.30
CA ILE A 37 -4.78 1.49 12.89
C ILE A 37 -5.06 2.75 12.08
N LYS A 38 -5.45 3.83 12.75
CA LYS A 38 -5.50 5.16 12.12
C LYS A 38 -4.06 5.67 11.96
N PHE A 39 -3.68 6.02 10.74
CA PHE A 39 -2.42 6.71 10.47
C PHE A 39 -2.60 8.23 10.35
N GLU A 40 -1.54 8.96 10.68
CA GLU A 40 -1.47 10.40 10.47
C GLU A 40 -1.43 10.75 8.98
N GLY A 41 -1.90 11.94 8.61
CA GLY A 41 -1.96 12.40 7.22
C GLY A 41 -3.03 11.73 6.35
N GLY A 42 -3.90 10.89 6.95
CA GLY A 42 -5.01 10.24 6.24
C GLY A 42 -4.59 9.08 5.35
N ILE A 43 -3.42 8.51 5.61
CA ILE A 43 -2.88 7.37 4.88
C ILE A 43 -3.71 6.11 5.18
N LEU A 44 -4.16 5.43 4.14
CA LEU A 44 -4.90 4.17 4.25
C LEU A 44 -4.06 2.94 3.92
N GLY A 45 -2.92 3.09 3.23
CA GLY A 45 -2.05 2.00 2.86
C GLY A 45 -0.63 2.47 2.58
N LEU A 46 0.30 1.52 2.50
CA LEU A 46 1.66 1.76 2.05
C LEU A 46 2.29 0.48 1.53
N ALA A 47 2.99 0.56 0.41
CA ALA A 47 3.68 -0.57 -0.21
C ALA A 47 5.07 -0.18 -0.74
N TYR A 48 5.98 -1.16 -0.81
CA TYR A 48 7.21 -1.02 -1.58
C TYR A 48 6.92 -1.17 -3.08
N VAL A 49 7.34 -0.18 -3.86
CA VAL A 49 7.06 -0.15 -5.30
C VAL A 49 8.00 -1.10 -6.05
N GLY A 50 7.42 -1.94 -6.91
CA GLY A 50 8.17 -2.82 -7.81
C GLY A 50 8.93 -2.04 -8.89
N SER A 51 10.02 -2.60 -9.41
CA SER A 51 10.76 -1.96 -10.51
C SER A 51 11.33 -2.98 -11.49
N PRO A 52 11.27 -2.71 -12.81
CA PRO A 52 11.93 -3.54 -13.81
C PRO A 52 13.45 -3.28 -13.88
N ARG A 53 13.96 -2.24 -13.20
CA ARG A 53 15.38 -1.89 -13.23
C ARG A 53 16.20 -2.97 -12.52
N ARG A 54 17.30 -3.36 -13.15
CA ARG A 54 18.26 -4.30 -12.54
C ARG A 54 18.77 -3.73 -11.23
N ASN A 55 18.81 -4.56 -10.18
CA ASN A 55 19.25 -4.23 -8.82
C ASN A 55 18.33 -3.28 -8.04
N SER A 56 17.14 -2.94 -8.55
CA SER A 56 16.11 -2.32 -7.72
C SER A 56 15.46 -3.37 -6.82
N VAL A 57 15.15 -2.97 -5.59
CA VAL A 57 14.46 -3.80 -4.59
C VAL A 57 13.10 -3.19 -4.26
N GLY A 58 12.14 -4.02 -3.89
CA GLY A 58 10.74 -3.64 -3.68
C GLY A 58 9.79 -4.38 -4.62
N GLY A 59 8.55 -4.54 -4.16
CA GLY A 59 7.48 -5.18 -4.91
C GLY A 59 7.60 -6.70 -5.00
N ILE A 60 6.79 -7.28 -5.87
CA ILE A 60 6.63 -8.73 -6.00
C ILE A 60 7.96 -9.46 -6.21
N CYS A 61 8.13 -10.60 -5.53
CA CYS A 61 9.27 -11.52 -5.69
C CYS A 61 10.66 -10.87 -5.53
N THR A 62 10.75 -9.72 -4.87
CA THR A 62 12.02 -9.02 -4.68
C THR A 62 12.94 -9.83 -3.75
N PRO A 63 14.27 -9.86 -4.01
CA PRO A 63 15.20 -10.54 -3.12
C PRO A 63 15.32 -9.83 -1.77
N GLU A 64 15.95 -10.50 -0.80
CA GLU A 64 16.23 -9.92 0.50
C GLU A 64 17.13 -8.67 0.41
N TYR A 65 16.85 -7.70 1.26
CA TYR A 65 17.54 -6.42 1.30
C TYR A 65 18.10 -6.14 2.70
N PHE A 66 19.40 -5.89 2.79
CA PHE A 66 20.06 -5.62 4.07
C PHE A 66 20.15 -4.12 4.34
N LYS A 67 19.59 -3.68 5.48
CA LYS A 67 19.61 -2.28 5.93
C LYS A 67 19.74 -2.22 7.45
N ASN A 68 20.69 -1.41 7.94
CA ASN A 68 20.88 -1.13 9.37
C ASN A 68 20.94 -2.39 10.26
N GLY A 69 21.59 -3.46 9.81
CA GLY A 69 21.71 -4.72 10.56
C GLY A 69 20.45 -5.61 10.52
N HIS A 70 19.43 -5.26 9.74
CA HIS A 70 18.25 -6.06 9.51
C HIS A 70 18.19 -6.58 8.08
N THR A 71 17.69 -7.81 7.92
CA THR A 71 17.22 -8.34 6.64
C THR A 71 15.77 -7.93 6.45
N LEU A 72 15.46 -7.32 5.31
CA LEU A 72 14.14 -6.87 4.94
C LEU A 72 13.67 -7.60 3.69
N TYR A 73 12.40 -7.99 3.69
CA TYR A 73 11.68 -8.61 2.59
C TYR A 73 10.70 -7.57 2.05
N LEU A 74 11.16 -6.84 1.02
CA LEU A 74 10.45 -5.69 0.46
C LEU A 74 9.33 -6.09 -0.52
N ASN A 75 8.99 -7.38 -0.58
CA ASN A 75 7.77 -7.91 -1.20
C ASN A 75 6.59 -7.75 -0.25
N SER A 76 6.42 -6.55 0.29
CA SER A 76 5.42 -6.28 1.32
C SER A 76 4.69 -4.96 1.15
N GLY A 77 3.48 -4.93 1.72
CA GLY A 77 2.61 -3.78 1.81
C GLY A 77 1.65 -3.91 3.00
N LEU A 78 0.89 -2.85 3.26
CA LEU A 78 -0.16 -2.85 4.27
C LEU A 78 -1.36 -2.03 3.84
N SER A 79 -2.53 -2.40 4.36
CA SER A 79 -3.77 -1.61 4.24
C SER A 79 -4.46 -1.51 5.59
N SER A 80 -4.94 -0.32 5.92
CA SER A 80 -5.74 -0.04 7.09
C SER A 80 -7.21 0.09 6.74
N SER A 81 -8.05 -0.48 7.60
CA SER A 81 -9.50 -0.33 7.56
C SER A 81 -10.01 0.85 8.39
N ARG A 82 -9.12 1.76 8.82
CA ARG A 82 -9.47 2.93 9.66
C ARG A 82 -9.04 4.25 9.01
N ASN A 83 -10.01 5.13 8.78
CA ASN A 83 -9.78 6.42 8.12
C ASN A 83 -9.19 7.49 9.05
N HIS A 84 -8.91 8.68 8.51
CA HIS A 84 -8.35 9.80 9.27
C HIS A 84 -9.23 10.27 10.43
N TYR A 85 -10.55 10.03 10.38
CA TYR A 85 -11.50 10.32 11.45
C TYR A 85 -11.56 9.22 12.52
N GLY A 86 -10.79 8.13 12.37
CA GLY A 86 -10.83 6.98 13.27
C GLY A 86 -12.02 6.06 13.03
N GLN A 87 -12.76 6.25 11.92
CA GLN A 87 -13.92 5.46 11.56
C GLN A 87 -13.53 4.30 10.64
N ARG A 88 -14.34 3.25 10.65
CA ARG A 88 -14.15 2.11 9.76
C ARG A 88 -14.43 2.51 8.31
N VAL A 89 -13.50 2.16 7.43
CA VAL A 89 -13.60 2.30 5.97
C VAL A 89 -14.64 1.31 5.44
N ILE A 90 -15.46 1.72 4.47
CA ILE A 90 -16.44 0.80 3.87
C ILE A 90 -15.72 -0.27 3.04
N THR A 91 -16.32 -1.46 2.89
CA THR A 91 -15.66 -2.60 2.25
C THR A 91 -15.14 -2.28 0.85
N ARG A 92 -15.91 -1.53 0.06
CA ARG A 92 -15.50 -1.09 -1.27
C ARG A 92 -14.22 -0.26 -1.24
N GLU A 93 -14.13 0.74 -0.37
CA GLU A 93 -12.94 1.57 -0.25
C GLU A 93 -11.73 0.75 0.24
N ALA A 94 -11.95 -0.21 1.14
CA ALA A 94 -10.90 -1.11 1.60
C ALA A 94 -10.34 -1.98 0.46
N ASP A 95 -11.22 -2.51 -0.42
CA ASP A 95 -10.80 -3.25 -1.61
C ASP A 95 -9.92 -2.39 -2.54
N LEU A 96 -10.30 -1.12 -2.73
CA LEU A 96 -9.54 -0.18 -3.57
C LEU A 96 -8.19 0.18 -2.97
N VAL A 97 -8.12 0.42 -1.66
CA VAL A 97 -6.85 0.65 -0.98
C VAL A 97 -5.93 -0.56 -1.16
N THR A 98 -6.41 -1.77 -0.90
CA THR A 98 -5.59 -2.97 -1.09
C THR A 98 -5.16 -3.17 -2.54
N ALA A 99 -6.06 -2.96 -3.50
CA ALA A 99 -5.73 -3.07 -4.92
C ALA A 99 -4.70 -2.01 -5.35
N HIS A 100 -4.79 -0.78 -4.83
CA HIS A 100 -3.81 0.29 -5.07
C HIS A 100 -2.42 -0.11 -4.56
N GLU A 101 -2.32 -0.62 -3.33
CA GLU A 101 -1.04 -1.07 -2.79
C GLU A 101 -0.46 -2.28 -3.55
N PHE A 102 -1.32 -3.18 -4.04
CA PHE A 102 -0.88 -4.25 -4.94
C PHE A 102 -0.36 -3.69 -6.27
N GLY A 103 -0.99 -2.64 -6.81
CA GLY A 103 -0.51 -1.94 -8.00
C GLY A 103 0.91 -1.39 -7.81
N HIS A 104 1.20 -0.79 -6.65
CA HIS A 104 2.55 -0.42 -6.27
C HIS A 104 3.50 -1.61 -6.22
N ASN A 105 3.13 -2.70 -5.56
CA ASN A 105 3.98 -3.89 -5.54
C ASN A 105 4.22 -4.49 -6.93
N TRP A 106 3.29 -4.30 -7.87
CA TRP A 106 3.44 -4.67 -9.28
C TRP A 106 4.29 -3.68 -10.10
N GLY A 107 4.66 -2.56 -9.50
CA GLY A 107 5.55 -1.54 -10.06
C GLY A 107 4.85 -0.35 -10.69
N SER A 108 3.54 -0.19 -10.50
CA SER A 108 2.86 1.04 -10.89
C SER A 108 3.24 2.18 -9.95
N GLU A 109 3.69 3.28 -10.52
CA GLU A 109 3.71 4.56 -9.83
C GLU A 109 2.30 5.17 -9.82
N HIS A 110 2.13 6.31 -9.16
CA HIS A 110 0.86 7.04 -9.21
C HIS A 110 0.56 7.54 -10.62
N ASP A 111 -0.72 7.58 -10.95
CA ASP A 111 -1.20 8.21 -12.16
C ASP A 111 -0.84 9.72 -12.14
N PRO A 112 -0.24 10.25 -13.20
CA PRO A 112 0.00 11.68 -13.34
C PRO A 112 -1.32 12.44 -13.54
N ASP A 113 -1.33 13.72 -13.13
CA ASP A 113 -2.46 14.64 -13.32
C ASP A 113 -2.60 15.07 -14.80
N ARG A 114 -2.96 14.11 -15.66
CA ARG A 114 -3.32 14.32 -17.07
C ARG A 114 -4.58 13.53 -17.42
N PRO A 115 -5.46 14.01 -18.32
CA PRO A 115 -6.75 13.37 -18.59
C PRO A 115 -6.69 11.91 -19.05
N GLU A 116 -5.57 11.49 -19.65
CA GLU A 116 -5.36 10.11 -20.11
C GLU A 116 -5.20 9.11 -18.95
N CYS A 117 -4.62 9.54 -17.82
CA CYS A 117 -4.32 8.69 -16.65
C CYS A 117 -5.13 9.08 -15.41
N SER A 118 -5.66 10.29 -15.37
CA SER A 118 -6.52 10.79 -14.29
C SER A 118 -7.72 11.51 -14.89
N PRO A 119 -8.68 10.77 -15.50
CA PRO A 119 -9.86 11.38 -16.11
C PRO A 119 -10.70 12.14 -15.07
N SER A 120 -11.39 13.18 -15.53
CA SER A 120 -12.33 13.90 -14.68
C SER A 120 -13.55 13.04 -14.30
N ALA A 121 -14.30 13.44 -13.27
CA ALA A 121 -15.51 12.73 -12.84
C ALA A 121 -16.56 12.56 -13.98
N SER A 122 -16.70 13.55 -14.86
CA SER A 122 -17.61 13.45 -16.02
C SER A 122 -17.14 12.44 -17.08
N GLN A 123 -15.89 12.00 -17.01
CA GLN A 123 -15.27 11.01 -17.89
C GLN A 123 -15.04 9.67 -17.17
N GLY A 124 -15.77 9.43 -16.08
CA GLY A 124 -15.69 8.17 -15.34
C GLY A 124 -14.69 8.17 -14.17
N GLY A 125 -14.12 9.33 -13.82
CA GLY A 125 -13.26 9.51 -12.64
C GLY A 125 -11.82 9.02 -12.83
N SER A 126 -10.98 9.25 -11.82
CA SER A 126 -9.59 8.80 -11.81
C SER A 126 -9.49 7.28 -11.75
N TYR A 127 -8.40 6.71 -12.29
CA TYR A 127 -8.12 5.27 -12.16
C TYR A 127 -7.61 4.91 -10.76
N LEU A 128 -7.43 3.60 -10.54
CA LEU A 128 -7.02 3.00 -9.27
C LEU A 128 -5.72 3.61 -8.70
N MET A 129 -4.75 3.94 -9.55
CA MET A 129 -3.42 4.40 -9.12
C MET A 129 -3.34 5.92 -8.94
N TYR A 130 -4.47 6.62 -8.88
CA TYR A 130 -4.48 8.04 -8.58
C TYR A 130 -3.87 8.33 -7.20
N THR A 131 -3.14 9.44 -7.10
CA THR A 131 -2.40 9.81 -5.85
C THR A 131 -3.33 9.98 -4.65
N TYR A 132 -4.59 10.32 -4.89
CA TYR A 132 -5.61 10.48 -3.84
C TYR A 132 -6.62 9.34 -3.87
N SER A 133 -7.11 8.97 -2.70
CA SER A 133 -8.10 7.90 -2.54
C SER A 133 -9.34 8.16 -3.40
N VAL A 134 -9.73 7.14 -4.15
CA VAL A 134 -10.94 7.15 -5.00
C VAL A 134 -12.13 6.58 -4.24
N SER A 135 -13.33 7.08 -4.56
CA SER A 135 -14.56 6.74 -3.82
C SER A 135 -15.15 5.36 -4.16
N GLY A 136 -14.78 4.82 -5.33
CA GLY A 136 -15.34 3.56 -5.85
C GLY A 136 -16.72 3.70 -6.49
N TYR A 137 -17.24 4.92 -6.65
CA TYR A 137 -18.51 5.15 -7.34
C TYR A 137 -18.34 5.38 -8.84
N ASP A 138 -17.22 5.96 -9.25
CA ASP A 138 -16.98 6.25 -10.65
C ASP A 138 -16.60 4.98 -11.41
N ILE A 139 -16.82 4.99 -12.73
CA ILE A 139 -16.66 3.82 -13.61
C ILE A 139 -15.21 3.32 -13.62
N ASN A 140 -14.24 4.24 -13.55
CA ASN A 140 -12.80 3.95 -13.65
C ASN A 140 -12.16 3.55 -12.32
N ASN A 141 -12.88 3.59 -11.20
CA ASN A 141 -12.35 3.23 -9.89
C ASN A 141 -12.28 1.70 -9.66
N LYS A 142 -12.32 0.84 -10.70
CA LYS A 142 -12.47 -0.61 -10.57
C LYS A 142 -11.52 -1.37 -11.48
#